data_AF-A0ABD5YJN6-F1
#
_entry.id   AF-A0ABD5YJN6-F1
#
_cell.length_a   1.000
_cell.length_b   1.000
_cell.length_c   1.000
_cell.angle_alpha   90.00
_cell.angle_beta   90.00
_cell.angle_gamma   90.00
#
_symmetry.space_group_name_H-M   'P 1'
#
loop_
_entity.id
_entity.type
_entity.pdbx_description
1 polymer ?
#
loop_
_entity_poly.entity_id
_entity_poly.type
_entity_poly.pdbx_seq_one_letter_code
_entity_poly.pdbx_strand_id
1 'polypeptide(L)'
;MGGEVWTESNDGLEFLGAETGVDHTFAPFSAAARDRRFKRGEGLVGRVWNTKSPEWMENISKVSDSEFLRRNEARAVGLKATLSIPITAQNEVIAVFVFSMTESCEKNEWMVESLSSIAKEIGG
;
A
#
# COMPACT_ATOMS: atom_id res chain seq x y z
N MET A 1 7.50 -4.68 10.28
CA MET A 1 6.51 -4.14 9.33
C MET A 1 7.19 -3.07 8.51
N GLY A 2 6.96 -3.05 7.20
CA GLY A 2 7.39 -1.96 6.32
C GLY A 2 6.22 -1.04 5.98
N GLY A 3 6.52 0.17 5.54
CA GLY A 3 5.55 1.16 5.09
C GLY A 3 6.00 1.80 3.78
N GLU A 4 5.08 2.03 2.84
CA GLU A 4 5.32 2.83 1.64
C GLU A 4 4.25 3.92 1.54
N VAL A 5 4.63 5.08 1.00
CA VAL A 5 3.72 6.17 0.71
C VAL A 5 3.74 6.44 -0.78
N TRP A 6 2.56 6.48 -1.36
CA TRP A 6 2.33 6.83 -2.76
C TRP A 6 1.52 8.12 -2.80
N THR A 7 1.90 9.10 -3.61
CA THR A 7 1.21 10.41 -3.68
C THR A 7 0.72 10.70 -5.09
N GLU A 8 -0.34 11.49 -5.19
CA GLU A 8 -0.89 11.89 -6.48
C GLU A 8 0.08 12.80 -7.23
N SER A 9 0.30 12.48 -8.51
CA SER A 9 1.00 13.31 -9.48
C SER A 9 0.16 13.43 -10.76
N ASN A 10 0.60 14.29 -11.68
CA ASN A 10 -0.08 14.48 -12.98
C ASN A 10 -0.18 13.20 -13.82
N ASP A 11 0.72 12.23 -13.60
CA ASP A 11 0.85 11.03 -14.43
C ASP A 11 0.38 9.73 -13.71
N GLY A 12 -0.24 9.87 -12.54
CA GLY A 12 -0.67 8.75 -11.69
C GLY A 12 -0.18 8.85 -10.25
N LEU A 13 -0.36 7.80 -9.46
CA LEU A 13 0.27 7.69 -8.15
C LEU A 13 1.74 7.35 -8.30
N GLU A 14 2.60 8.15 -7.69
CA GLU A 14 4.06 7.94 -7.68
C GLU A 14 4.58 7.66 -6.27
N PHE A 15 5.72 6.99 -6.19
CA PHE A 15 6.35 6.63 -4.94
C PHE A 15 6.94 7.87 -4.26
N LEU A 16 6.49 8.19 -3.05
CA LEU A 16 6.99 9.32 -2.26
C LEU A 16 8.11 8.89 -1.31
N GLY A 17 7.99 7.70 -0.71
CA GLY A 17 8.95 7.23 0.28
C GLY A 17 8.54 5.93 0.96
N ALA A 18 9.43 5.41 1.79
CA ALA A 18 9.19 4.18 2.54
C ALA A 18 9.96 4.15 3.87
N GLU A 19 9.38 3.43 4.83
CA GLU A 19 10.02 2.97 6.05
C GLU A 19 10.21 1.46 5.95
N THR A 20 11.45 0.98 6.00
CA THR A 20 11.77 -0.41 5.62
C THR A 20 11.74 -1.40 6.79
N GLY A 21 11.38 -0.93 7.98
CA GLY A 21 11.49 -1.68 9.23
C GLY A 21 12.91 -1.68 9.81
N VAL A 22 13.04 -2.12 11.07
CA VAL A 22 14.28 -2.08 11.88
C VAL A 22 15.43 -2.89 11.27
N ASP A 23 15.11 -4.00 10.61
CA ASP A 23 16.07 -4.89 9.97
C ASP A 23 16.25 -4.59 8.47
N HIS A 24 15.60 -3.54 7.96
CA HIS A 24 15.57 -3.19 6.54
C HIS A 24 15.10 -4.31 5.61
N THR A 25 14.33 -5.28 6.11
CA THR A 25 13.81 -6.41 5.31
C THR A 25 13.10 -5.95 4.04
N PHE A 26 12.36 -4.83 4.09
CA PHE A 26 11.61 -4.31 2.94
C PHE A 26 12.42 -3.37 2.03
N ALA A 27 13.70 -3.09 2.32
CA ALA A 27 14.48 -2.15 1.52
C ALA A 27 14.59 -2.52 0.03
N PRO A 28 14.82 -3.79 -0.36
CA PRO A 28 14.82 -4.17 -1.78
C PRO A 28 13.46 -3.96 -2.45
N PHE A 29 12.37 -4.24 -1.72
CA PHE A 29 11.00 -4.08 -2.22
C PHE A 29 10.68 -2.61 -2.50
N SER A 30 11.00 -1.72 -1.56
CA SER A 30 10.78 -0.28 -1.72
C SER A 30 11.74 0.38 -2.71
N ALA A 31 12.97 -0.11 -2.84
CA ALA A 31 13.89 0.36 -3.88
C ALA A 31 13.33 0.11 -5.29
N ALA A 32 12.71 -1.05 -5.52
CA ALA A 32 12.07 -1.39 -6.78
C ALA A 32 10.77 -0.61 -7.08
N ALA A 33 10.29 0.18 -6.12
CA ALA A 33 9.11 1.04 -6.27
C ALA A 33 9.43 2.46 -6.76
N ARG A 34 10.68 2.93 -6.65
CA ARG A 34 11.05 4.34 -6.86
C ARG A 34 10.61 4.92 -8.21
N ASP A 35 10.79 4.16 -9.29
CA ASP A 35 10.45 4.61 -10.65
C ASP A 35 9.07 4.11 -11.11
N ARG A 36 8.27 3.54 -10.20
CA ARG A 36 6.95 3.01 -10.52
C ARG A 36 5.88 4.08 -10.40
N ARG A 37 4.91 3.99 -11.30
CA ARG A 37 3.67 4.75 -11.27
C ARG A 37 2.49 3.81 -11.43
N PHE A 38 1.39 4.13 -10.75
CA PHE A 38 0.14 3.39 -10.88
C PHE A 38 -0.97 4.29 -11.42
N LYS A 39 -1.73 3.77 -12.38
CA LYS A 39 -2.97 4.40 -12.83
C LYS A 39 -4.09 4.13 -11.83
N ARG A 40 -5.16 4.94 -11.88
CA ARG A 40 -6.39 4.66 -11.13
C ARG A 40 -6.92 3.26 -11.51
N GLY A 41 -7.21 2.45 -10.50
CA GLY A 41 -7.68 1.07 -10.63
C GLY A 41 -6.58 0.02 -10.88
N GLU A 42 -5.32 0.44 -11.09
CA GLU A 42 -4.23 -0.47 -11.44
C GLU A 42 -3.53 -1.05 -10.19
N GLY A 43 -3.58 -2.37 -10.04
CA GLY A 43 -3.02 -3.07 -8.88
C GLY A 43 -3.62 -2.60 -7.55
N LEU A 44 -3.03 -3.03 -6.44
CA LEU A 44 -3.51 -2.72 -5.09
C LEU A 44 -3.61 -1.20 -4.84
N VAL A 45 -2.52 -0.48 -5.09
CA VAL A 45 -2.44 0.96 -4.79
C VAL A 45 -3.40 1.76 -5.68
N GLY A 46 -3.48 1.44 -6.97
CA GLY A 46 -4.41 2.10 -7.89
C GLY A 46 -5.88 1.79 -7.59
N ARG A 47 -6.21 0.58 -7.11
CA ARG A 47 -7.58 0.25 -6.66
C ARG A 47 -7.98 1.08 -5.46
N VAL A 48 -7.15 1.15 -4.43
CA VAL A 48 -7.40 1.99 -3.24
C VAL A 48 -7.56 3.46 -3.63
N TRP A 49 -6.75 3.94 -4.57
CA TRP A 49 -6.89 5.28 -5.13
C TRP A 49 -8.23 5.52 -5.81
N ASN A 50 -8.71 4.54 -6.57
CA ASN A 50 -9.95 4.63 -7.32
C ASN A 50 -11.19 4.50 -6.44
N THR A 51 -11.18 3.59 -5.47
CA THR A 51 -12.33 3.29 -4.60
C THR A 51 -12.40 4.22 -3.39
N LYS A 52 -11.35 4.98 -3.11
CA LYS A 52 -11.21 5.82 -1.90
C LYS A 52 -11.46 5.01 -0.62
N SER A 53 -11.17 3.70 -0.66
CA SER A 53 -11.49 2.75 0.40
C SER A 53 -10.25 1.93 0.77
N PRO A 54 -10.08 1.57 2.06
CA PRO A 54 -8.97 0.73 2.48
C PRO A 54 -9.08 -0.68 1.89
N GLU A 55 -7.94 -1.31 1.61
CA GLU A 55 -7.87 -2.68 1.10
C GLU A 55 -6.89 -3.51 1.93
N TRP A 56 -7.34 -4.68 2.39
CA TRP A 56 -6.53 -5.64 3.12
C TRP A 56 -6.30 -6.89 2.26
N MET A 57 -5.04 -7.31 2.12
CA MET A 57 -4.68 -8.56 1.48
C MET A 57 -4.05 -9.47 2.52
N GLU A 58 -4.79 -10.50 2.96
CA GLU A 58 -4.36 -11.40 4.04
C GLU A 58 -3.18 -12.29 3.64
N ASN A 59 -3.14 -12.67 2.36
CA ASN A 59 -2.07 -13.46 1.80
C ASN A 59 -1.90 -13.20 0.30
N ILE A 60 -0.94 -12.34 -0.05
CA ILE A 60 -0.63 -11.96 -1.43
C ILE A 60 -0.09 -13.13 -2.28
N SER A 61 0.36 -14.24 -1.67
CA SER A 61 0.79 -15.41 -2.45
C SER A 61 -0.39 -16.20 -3.03
N LYS A 62 -1.62 -15.92 -2.57
CA LYS A 62 -2.85 -16.57 -3.02
C LYS A 62 -3.60 -15.79 -4.11
N VAL A 63 -3.12 -14.60 -4.50
CA VAL A 63 -3.80 -13.73 -5.48
C VAL A 63 -3.10 -13.72 -6.84
N SER A 64 -3.84 -13.32 -7.88
CA SER A 64 -3.34 -13.21 -9.25
C SER A 64 -2.36 -12.05 -9.46
N ASP A 65 -1.64 -12.05 -10.58
CA ASP A 65 -0.63 -11.01 -10.91
C ASP A 65 -1.32 -9.67 -11.16
N SER A 66 -2.53 -9.72 -11.73
CA SER A 66 -3.39 -8.54 -11.92
C SER A 66 -3.87 -7.93 -10.60
N GLU A 67 -4.05 -8.74 -9.56
CA GLU A 67 -4.47 -8.25 -8.25
C GLU A 67 -3.29 -7.60 -7.50
N PHE A 68 -2.09 -8.15 -7.63
CA PHE A 68 -0.88 -7.64 -7.00
C PHE A 68 0.32 -7.62 -7.95
N LEU A 69 0.56 -6.46 -8.57
CA LEU A 69 1.53 -6.29 -9.67
C LEU A 69 3.01 -6.48 -9.28
N ARG A 70 3.36 -6.33 -8.00
CA ARG A 70 4.76 -6.38 -7.50
C ARG A 70 5.09 -7.72 -6.86
N ARG A 71 4.48 -8.82 -7.34
CA ARG A 71 4.54 -10.13 -6.68
C ARG A 71 5.97 -10.69 -6.59
N ASN A 72 6.79 -10.48 -7.61
CA ASN A 72 8.16 -11.01 -7.63
C ASN A 72 9.04 -10.30 -6.59
N GLU A 73 8.96 -8.98 -6.52
CA GLU A 73 9.67 -8.17 -5.53
C GLU A 73 9.18 -8.49 -4.12
N ALA A 74 7.87 -8.65 -3.95
CA ALA A 74 7.26 -9.02 -2.68
C ALA A 74 7.71 -10.41 -2.20
N ARG A 75 7.80 -11.38 -3.12
CA ARG A 75 8.32 -12.72 -2.81
C ARG A 75 9.78 -12.70 -2.37
N ALA A 76 10.61 -11.83 -2.96
CA ALA A 76 12.03 -11.73 -2.64
C ALA A 76 12.29 -11.28 -1.19
N VAL A 77 11.39 -10.48 -0.61
CA VAL A 77 11.49 -10.01 0.78
C VAL A 77 10.56 -10.77 1.75
N GLY A 78 9.88 -11.82 1.26
CA GLY A 78 8.95 -12.61 2.06
C GLY A 78 7.67 -11.87 2.47
N LEU A 79 7.28 -10.82 1.76
CA LEU A 79 6.01 -10.12 2.00
C LEU A 79 4.85 -11.10 1.80
N LYS A 80 3.92 -11.13 2.75
CA LYS A 80 2.74 -11.99 2.71
C LYS A 80 1.43 -11.23 2.86
N ALA A 81 1.37 -10.17 3.65
CA ALA A 81 0.14 -9.41 3.83
C ALA A 81 0.36 -7.91 3.67
N THR A 82 -0.70 -7.22 3.27
CA THR A 82 -0.70 -5.75 3.17
C THR A 82 -2.00 -5.14 3.68
N LEU A 83 -1.89 -3.97 4.29
CA LEU A 83 -3.01 -3.05 4.50
C LEU A 83 -2.71 -1.76 3.75
N SER A 84 -3.61 -1.35 2.85
CA SER A 84 -3.50 -0.08 2.13
C SER A 84 -4.62 0.85 2.57
N ILE A 85 -4.28 2.07 2.98
CA ILE A 85 -5.21 3.09 3.47
C ILE A 85 -5.09 4.34 2.60
N PRO A 86 -6.20 4.86 2.03
CA PRO A 86 -6.18 6.14 1.34
C PRO A 86 -6.13 7.29 2.34
N ILE A 87 -5.33 8.30 2.04
CA ILE A 87 -5.35 9.62 2.70
C ILE A 87 -6.15 10.55 1.80
N THR A 88 -7.23 11.13 2.33
CA THR A 88 -8.16 11.95 1.54
C THR A 88 -8.25 13.38 2.06
N ALA A 89 -8.15 14.36 1.17
CA ALA A 89 -8.44 15.78 1.45
C ALA A 89 -9.55 16.24 0.50
N GLN A 90 -10.56 16.96 1.02
CA GLN A 90 -11.69 17.45 0.21
C GLN A 90 -12.36 16.36 -0.66
N ASN A 91 -12.51 15.15 -0.11
CA ASN A 91 -13.05 13.98 -0.79
C ASN A 91 -12.17 13.44 -1.94
N GLU A 92 -10.96 13.92 -2.15
CA GLU A 92 -9.99 13.38 -3.11
C GLU A 92 -8.81 12.71 -2.41
N VAL A 93 -8.30 11.63 -3.01
CA VAL A 93 -7.16 10.89 -2.44
C VAL A 93 -5.87 11.60 -2.84
N ILE A 94 -5.15 12.12 -1.85
CA ILE A 94 -3.86 12.82 -2.02
C ILE A 94 -2.67 11.88 -1.83
N ALA A 95 -2.86 10.78 -1.10
CA ALA A 95 -1.86 9.74 -0.92
C ALA A 95 -2.50 8.38 -0.60
N VAL A 96 -1.72 7.30 -0.77
CA VAL A 96 -2.06 5.96 -0.31
C VAL A 96 -0.90 5.45 0.54
N PHE A 97 -1.20 5.06 1.78
CA PHE A 97 -0.25 4.43 2.67
C PHE A 97 -0.38 2.91 2.57
N VAL A 98 0.74 2.20 2.44
CA VAL A 98 0.78 0.75 2.30
C VAL A 98 1.64 0.17 3.41
N PHE A 99 1.02 -0.60 4.30
CA PHE A 99 1.69 -1.34 5.37
C PHE A 99 1.92 -2.77 4.92
N SER A 100 3.14 -3.28 5.12
CA SER A 100 3.59 -4.59 4.63
C SER A 100 4.08 -5.50 5.76
N MET A 101 3.65 -6.77 5.72
CA MET A 101 3.96 -7.78 6.73
C MET A 101 4.51 -9.05 6.09
N THR A 102 5.47 -9.70 6.74
CA THR A 102 6.09 -10.97 6.29
C THR A 102 5.31 -12.21 6.71
N GLU A 103 4.29 -12.03 7.55
CA GLU A 103 3.35 -13.05 7.98
C GLU A 103 2.00 -12.80 7.30
N SER A 104 1.32 -13.88 6.94
CA SER A 104 -0.08 -13.76 6.54
C SER A 104 -0.90 -13.41 7.77
N CYS A 105 -1.81 -12.46 7.64
CA CYS A 105 -2.59 -11.95 8.75
C CYS A 105 -4.04 -11.82 8.32
N GLU A 106 -4.95 -12.46 9.06
CA GLU A 106 -6.39 -12.29 8.85
C GLU A 106 -6.77 -10.82 9.03
N LYS A 107 -7.78 -10.37 8.28
CA LYS A 107 -8.23 -8.99 8.32
C LYS A 107 -8.60 -8.60 9.76
N ASN A 108 -7.89 -7.62 10.29
CA ASN A 108 -8.18 -7.03 11.59
C ASN A 108 -9.00 -5.76 11.40
N GLU A 109 -10.32 -5.85 11.60
CA GLU A 109 -11.23 -4.70 11.40
C GLU A 109 -10.87 -3.51 12.28
N TRP A 110 -10.50 -3.74 13.55
CA TRP A 110 -10.09 -2.67 14.45
C TRP A 110 -8.86 -1.91 13.92
N MET A 111 -7.89 -2.62 13.34
CA MET A 111 -6.70 -2.01 12.75
C MET A 111 -7.06 -1.17 11.52
N VAL A 112 -7.96 -1.68 10.67
CA VAL A 112 -8.46 -0.95 9.50
C VAL A 112 -9.19 0.31 9.95
N GLU A 113 -10.09 0.23 10.93
CA GLU A 113 -10.85 1.37 11.45
C GLU A 113 -9.95 2.41 12.11
N SER A 114 -9.01 1.96 12.96
CA SER A 114 -8.08 2.84 13.67
C SER A 114 -7.20 3.62 12.70
N LEU A 115 -6.55 2.93 11.76
CA LEU A 115 -5.70 3.58 10.76
C LEU A 115 -6.48 4.44 9.78
N SER A 116 -7.71 4.05 9.41
CA SER A 116 -8.59 4.87 8.58
C SER A 116 -9.01 6.16 9.30
N SER A 117 -9.15 6.12 10.63
CA SER A 117 -9.50 7.32 11.41
C SER A 117 -8.33 8.30 11.45
N ILE A 118 -7.12 7.81 11.71
CA ILE A 118 -5.89 8.61 11.66
C ILE A 118 -5.67 9.19 10.25
N ALA A 119 -5.89 8.40 9.21
CA ALA A 119 -5.75 8.84 7.82
C ALA A 119 -6.68 10.01 7.46
N LYS A 120 -7.91 10.03 8.00
CA LYS A 120 -8.84 11.15 7.82
C LYS A 120 -8.33 12.42 8.51
N GLU A 121 -7.76 12.30 9.71
CA GLU A 121 -7.19 13.45 10.43
C GLU A 121 -5.97 14.05 9.71
N ILE A 122 -5.14 13.21 9.07
CA ILE A 122 -4.00 13.67 8.27
C ILE A 122 -4.45 14.46 7.03
N GLY A 123 -5.55 14.03 6.40
CA GLY A 123 -6.06 14.63 5.17
C GLY A 123 -6.76 15.98 5.35
N GLY A 124 -7.33 16.24 6.53
CA GLY A 124 -8.08 17.47 6.82
C GLY A 124 -9.51 17.48 6.32
#